data_AF-A0A2K4IP03-F1
#
_entry.id   AF-A0A2K4IP03-F1
#
_cell.length_a   1.000
_cell.length_b   1.000
_cell.length_c   1.000
_cell.angle_alpha   90.00
_cell.angle_beta   90.00
_cell.angle_gamma   90.00
#
_symmetry.space_group_name_H-M   'P 1'
#
loop_
_entity.id
_entity.type
_entity.pdbx_description
1 polymer ?
#
loop_
_entity_poly.entity_id
_entity_poly.type
_entity_poly.pdbx_seq_one_letter_code
_entity_poly.pdbx_strand_id
1 'polypeptide(L)'
;MKKITRLSLVGPASADTQTPGQQTHASTTGSTARKPRRSIPLKQMFSVRDDVDTITLLSHASDLLDSLTQISANFVDECDGSQRHIAVAIRQLSALAEIVVCRARDQVVQQASPDASGPEVRH
;
A
#
# COMPACT_ATOMS: atom_id res chain seq x y z
N MET A 1 -0.11 45.43 -25.57
CA MET A 1 0.61 45.21 -24.30
C MET A 1 1.96 45.89 -24.37
N LYS A 2 2.16 46.99 -23.65
CA LYS A 2 3.41 47.77 -23.64
C LYS A 2 4.22 47.37 -22.40
N LYS A 3 5.41 46.79 -22.57
CA LYS A 3 6.33 46.47 -21.48
C LYS A 3 6.95 47.78 -20.97
N ILE A 4 6.75 48.10 -19.70
CA ILE A 4 7.35 49.26 -19.03
C ILE A 4 8.44 48.75 -18.11
N THR A 5 9.67 49.14 -18.43
CA THR A 5 10.89 48.96 -17.66
C THR A 5 11.02 50.07 -16.61
N ARG A 6 11.35 49.72 -15.35
CA ARG A 6 11.86 50.65 -14.31
C ARG A 6 12.95 49.89 -13.54
N LEU A 7 14.22 50.06 -13.93
CA LEU A 7 15.25 50.92 -13.29
C LEU A 7 15.43 50.65 -11.78
N SER A 8 16.49 49.90 -11.45
CA SER A 8 17.09 49.87 -10.11
C SER A 8 18.23 50.90 -10.02
N LEU A 9 18.37 51.51 -8.85
CA LEU A 9 19.07 52.75 -8.53
C LEU A 9 20.46 52.45 -7.94
N VAL A 10 21.50 52.96 -8.62
CA VAL A 10 22.80 53.51 -8.16
C VAL A 10 23.48 52.98 -6.88
N GLY A 11 24.74 52.53 -7.02
CA GLY A 11 25.80 52.57 -5.99
C GLY A 11 27.13 51.95 -6.49
N PRO A 12 28.33 52.46 -6.12
CA PRO A 12 29.40 52.71 -7.11
C PRO A 12 30.62 51.77 -7.09
N ALA A 13 31.31 51.77 -8.24
CA ALA A 13 32.76 51.72 -8.47
C ALA A 13 33.67 50.83 -7.59
N SER A 14 34.22 49.78 -8.22
CA SER A 14 35.66 49.76 -8.53
C SER A 14 35.89 48.88 -9.74
N ALA A 15 36.61 49.43 -10.71
CA ALA A 15 37.14 48.70 -11.85
C ALA A 15 38.36 47.90 -11.37
N ASP A 16 38.42 46.61 -11.72
CA ASP A 16 39.67 46.09 -12.26
C ASP A 16 39.40 44.92 -13.22
N THR A 17 40.40 44.68 -14.06
CA THR A 17 40.29 44.26 -15.46
C THR A 17 40.58 42.75 -15.62
N GLN A 18 40.18 42.17 -16.78
CA GLN A 18 40.67 40.90 -17.41
C GLN A 18 40.11 39.56 -16.85
N THR A 19 39.73 38.49 -17.58
CA THR A 19 39.94 37.95 -18.96
C THR A 19 38.95 36.78 -19.16
N PRO A 20 38.58 36.35 -20.39
CA PRO A 20 37.58 35.30 -20.61
C PRO A 20 38.18 33.90 -20.40
N GLY A 21 37.54 33.10 -19.56
CA GLY A 21 37.91 31.70 -19.29
C GLY A 21 36.67 30.87 -19.07
N GLN A 22 36.58 29.77 -19.81
CA GLN A 22 35.57 28.72 -19.73
C GLN A 22 35.38 28.25 -18.28
N GLN A 23 34.13 28.05 -17.84
CA GLN A 23 33.78 26.81 -17.16
C GLN A 23 32.26 26.61 -17.12
N THR A 24 31.87 25.61 -17.90
CA THR A 24 30.69 24.77 -17.74
C THR A 24 30.53 24.34 -16.28
N HIS A 25 29.55 24.90 -15.59
CA HIS A 25 28.99 24.29 -14.39
C HIS A 25 27.68 23.65 -14.79
N ALA A 26 27.78 22.41 -15.26
CA ALA A 26 26.63 21.52 -15.38
C ALA A 26 25.94 21.50 -14.00
N SER A 27 24.73 22.02 -13.94
CA SER A 27 23.84 21.84 -12.81
C SER A 27 23.50 20.37 -12.70
N THR A 28 24.38 19.61 -12.04
CA THR A 28 24.09 18.27 -11.55
C THR A 28 22.98 18.44 -10.54
N THR A 29 21.74 18.35 -11.02
CA THR A 29 20.58 18.02 -10.21
C THR A 29 20.84 16.61 -9.69
N GLY A 30 21.56 16.53 -8.57
CA GLY A 30 21.75 15.31 -7.84
C GLY A 30 20.37 14.81 -7.43
N SER A 31 19.86 13.86 -8.20
CA SER A 31 18.75 13.00 -7.79
C SER A 31 19.20 12.35 -6.50
N THR A 32 18.81 12.92 -5.36
CA THR A 32 18.94 12.26 -4.07
C THR A 32 17.95 11.11 -4.08
N ALA A 33 18.38 9.99 -4.65
CA ALA A 33 17.72 8.70 -4.54
C ALA A 33 17.51 8.44 -3.05
N ARG A 34 16.28 8.67 -2.58
CA ARG A 34 15.87 8.37 -1.21
C ARG A 34 16.14 6.88 -1.00
N LYS A 35 17.09 6.56 -0.13
CA LYS A 35 17.33 5.18 0.31
C LYS A 35 15.99 4.56 0.70
N PRO A 36 15.66 3.35 0.25
CA PRO A 36 14.42 2.69 0.65
C PRO A 36 14.45 2.57 2.17
N ARG A 37 13.44 3.17 2.83
CA ARG A 37 13.23 2.95 4.27
C ARG A 37 13.04 1.44 4.43
N ARG A 38 13.87 0.80 5.28
CA ARG A 38 13.66 -0.60 5.66
C ARG A 38 12.22 -0.71 6.17
N SER A 39 11.37 -1.41 5.43
CA SER A 39 10.06 -1.80 5.93
C SER A 39 10.30 -2.84 7.03
N ILE A 40 9.84 -2.54 8.24
CA ILE A 40 9.82 -3.53 9.31
C ILE A 40 8.80 -4.59 8.87
N PRO A 41 9.16 -5.89 8.83
CA PRO A 41 8.21 -6.93 8.46
C PRO A 41 6.99 -6.87 9.39
N LEU A 42 5.77 -6.94 8.82
CA LEU A 42 4.54 -6.88 9.61
C LEU A 42 4.48 -7.95 10.71
N LYS A 43 5.08 -9.13 10.45
CA LYS A 43 5.19 -10.23 11.43
C LYS A 43 6.02 -9.88 12.68
N GLN A 44 6.83 -8.82 12.63
CA GLN A 44 7.58 -8.31 13.77
C GLN A 44 6.77 -7.25 14.56
N MET A 45 5.78 -6.62 13.93
CA MET A 45 4.95 -5.58 14.53
C MET A 45 3.67 -6.16 15.15
N PHE A 46 3.11 -7.19 14.51
CA PHE A 46 1.89 -7.86 14.92
C PHE A 46 2.16 -9.36 15.04
N SER A 47 1.80 -9.93 16.18
CA SER A 47 1.77 -11.38 16.38
C SER A 47 0.36 -11.77 16.80
N VAL A 48 -0.12 -12.88 16.22
CA VAL A 48 -1.31 -13.56 16.73
C VAL A 48 -0.89 -14.38 17.94
N ARG A 49 -1.76 -14.53 18.93
CA ARG A 49 -1.50 -15.41 20.06
C ARG A 49 -1.72 -16.87 19.65
N ASP A 50 -0.86 -17.77 20.11
CA ASP A 50 -0.89 -19.19 19.74
C ASP A 50 -2.05 -19.98 20.37
N ASP A 51 -2.77 -19.39 21.32
CA ASP A 51 -3.88 -20.03 22.03
C ASP A 51 -5.26 -19.72 21.41
N VAL A 52 -5.29 -18.96 20.32
CA VAL A 52 -6.54 -18.61 19.62
C VAL A 52 -6.97 -19.76 18.74
N ASP A 53 -8.23 -20.16 18.87
CA ASP A 53 -8.81 -21.21 18.04
C ASP A 53 -8.81 -20.84 16.55
N THR A 54 -8.67 -21.86 15.69
CA THR A 54 -8.60 -21.68 14.24
C THR A 54 -9.88 -21.07 13.68
N ILE A 55 -11.06 -21.43 14.21
CA ILE A 55 -12.33 -20.82 13.79
C ILE A 55 -12.35 -19.33 14.16
N THR A 56 -11.88 -18.99 15.36
CA THR A 56 -11.83 -17.59 15.82
C THR A 56 -10.86 -16.77 14.97
N LEU A 57 -9.70 -17.33 14.61
CA LEU A 57 -8.74 -16.69 13.72
C LEU A 57 -9.31 -16.44 12.32
N LEU A 58 -10.04 -17.42 11.77
CA LEU A 58 -10.68 -17.30 10.45
C LEU A 58 -11.84 -16.29 10.46
N SER A 59 -12.64 -16.25 11.52
CA SER A 59 -13.68 -15.23 11.69
C SER A 59 -13.10 -13.83 11.76
N HIS A 60 -12.02 -13.62 12.55
CA HIS A 60 -11.33 -12.34 12.58
C HIS A 60 -10.71 -11.95 11.23
N ALA A 61 -10.22 -12.93 10.46
CA ALA A 61 -9.73 -12.67 9.11
C ALA A 61 -10.86 -12.20 8.18
N SER A 62 -12.06 -12.80 8.27
CA SER A 62 -13.24 -12.33 7.53
C SER A 62 -13.61 -10.88 7.87
N ASP A 63 -13.63 -10.51 9.16
CA ASP A 63 -13.96 -9.14 9.58
C ASP A 63 -12.95 -8.10 9.05
N LEU A 64 -11.66 -8.47 9.03
CA LEU A 64 -10.60 -7.63 8.45
C LEU A 64 -10.76 -7.48 6.92
N LEU A 65 -11.17 -8.55 6.23
CA LEU A 65 -11.40 -8.54 4.79
C LEU A 65 -12.64 -7.73 4.40
N ASP A 66 -13.72 -7.80 5.19
CA ASP A 66 -14.90 -6.96 5.00
C ASP A 66 -14.56 -5.48 5.19
N SER A 67 -13.85 -5.16 6.29
CA SER A 67 -13.34 -3.81 6.55
C SER A 67 -12.46 -3.30 5.39
N LEU A 68 -11.55 -4.15 4.91
CA LEU A 68 -10.69 -3.81 3.77
C LEU A 68 -11.49 -3.60 2.48
N THR A 69 -12.51 -4.43 2.23
CA THR A 69 -13.36 -4.31 1.05
C THR A 69 -14.18 -3.03 1.06
N GLN A 70 -14.73 -2.63 2.22
CA GLN A 70 -15.43 -1.35 2.38
C GLN A 70 -14.48 -0.15 2.18
N ILE A 71 -13.29 -0.17 2.77
CA ILE A 71 -12.28 0.90 2.57
C ILE A 71 -11.87 0.97 1.09
N SER A 72 -11.66 -0.19 0.46
CA SER A 72 -11.27 -0.26 -0.94
C SER A 72 -12.38 0.21 -1.88
N ALA A 73 -13.65 -0.03 -1.53
CA ALA A 73 -14.78 0.48 -2.30
C ALA A 73 -14.82 2.01 -2.28
N ASN A 74 -14.67 2.63 -1.11
CA ASN A 74 -14.57 4.08 -0.98
C ASN A 74 -13.37 4.63 -1.79
N PHE A 75 -12.25 3.91 -1.78
CA PHE A 75 -11.05 4.29 -2.54
C PHE A 75 -11.22 4.18 -4.07
N VAL A 76 -12.03 3.24 -4.57
CA VAL A 76 -12.33 3.11 -6.01
C VAL A 76 -13.13 4.32 -6.52
N ASP A 77 -14.05 4.84 -5.72
CA ASP A 77 -14.87 5.99 -6.08
C ASP A 77 -14.08 7.31 -6.03
N GLU A 78 -13.12 7.43 -5.11
CA GLU A 78 -12.20 8.58 -5.01
C GLU A 78 -11.06 8.55 -6.05
N CYS A 79 -10.70 7.38 -6.56
CA CYS A 79 -9.66 7.22 -7.58
C CYS A 79 -10.19 7.57 -8.99
N ASP A 80 -10.05 8.83 -9.39
CA ASP A 80 -10.24 9.23 -10.77
C ASP A 80 -8.93 9.12 -11.59
N GLY A 81 -9.02 8.56 -12.81
CA GLY A 81 -7.88 8.42 -13.74
C GLY A 81 -7.02 7.15 -13.57
N SER A 82 -5.68 7.30 -13.69
CA SER A 82 -4.73 6.20 -13.92
C SER A 82 -4.64 5.13 -12.82
N GLN A 83 -5.12 5.37 -11.59
CA GLN A 83 -4.95 4.45 -10.46
C GLN A 83 -6.21 3.63 -10.12
N ARG A 84 -7.34 3.91 -10.79
CA ARG A 84 -8.61 3.20 -10.56
C ARG A 84 -8.49 1.68 -10.75
N HIS A 85 -7.68 1.25 -11.73
CA HIS A 85 -7.43 -0.17 -11.99
C HIS A 85 -6.78 -0.88 -10.79
N ILE A 86 -5.92 -0.19 -10.04
CA ILE A 86 -5.27 -0.73 -8.83
C ILE A 86 -6.30 -0.86 -7.70
N ALA A 87 -7.09 0.19 -7.48
CA ALA A 87 -8.14 0.18 -6.46
C ALA A 87 -9.17 -0.95 -6.70
N VAL A 88 -9.56 -1.14 -7.97
CA VAL A 88 -10.44 -2.24 -8.39
C VAL A 88 -9.78 -3.60 -8.17
N ALA A 89 -8.49 -3.74 -8.50
CA ALA A 89 -7.76 -4.98 -8.28
C ALA A 89 -7.65 -5.33 -6.79
N ILE A 90 -7.38 -4.35 -5.91
CA ILE A 90 -7.35 -4.56 -4.46
C ILE A 90 -8.71 -5.06 -3.98
N ARG A 91 -9.79 -4.37 -4.33
CA ARG A 91 -11.16 -4.79 -3.95
C ARG A 91 -11.47 -6.21 -4.43
N GLN A 92 -11.12 -6.54 -5.68
CA GLN A 92 -11.37 -7.86 -6.24
C GLN A 92 -10.57 -8.95 -5.52
N LEU A 93 -9.30 -8.69 -5.20
CA LEU A 93 -8.46 -9.61 -4.44
C LEU A 93 -8.97 -9.80 -3.01
N SER A 94 -9.46 -8.74 -2.36
CA SER A 94 -10.09 -8.81 -1.03
C SER A 94 -11.34 -9.69 -1.04
N ALA A 95 -12.24 -9.49 -2.00
CA ALA A 95 -13.43 -10.31 -2.16
C ALA A 95 -13.10 -11.79 -2.45
N LEU A 96 -12.07 -12.06 -3.26
CA LEU A 96 -11.60 -13.43 -3.52
C LEU A 96 -11.00 -14.07 -2.26
N ALA A 97 -10.24 -13.32 -1.47
CA ALA A 97 -9.68 -13.81 -0.22
C ALA A 97 -10.78 -14.18 0.78
N GLU A 98 -11.87 -13.40 0.85
CA GLU A 98 -12.99 -13.66 1.75
C GLU A 98 -13.66 -15.00 1.44
N ILE A 99 -13.87 -15.32 0.15
CA ILE A 99 -14.40 -16.63 -0.27
C ILE A 99 -13.48 -17.77 0.18
N VAL A 100 -12.17 -17.61 0.04
CA VAL A 100 -11.19 -18.63 0.44
C VAL A 100 -11.20 -18.81 1.97
N VAL A 101 -11.29 -17.73 2.75
CA VAL A 101 -11.36 -17.78 4.21
C VAL A 101 -12.66 -18.44 4.69
N CYS A 102 -13.80 -18.08 4.09
CA CYS A 102 -15.08 -18.71 4.39
C CYS A 102 -15.03 -20.22 4.11
N ARG A 103 -14.44 -20.62 2.98
CA ARG A 103 -14.24 -22.04 2.66
C ARG A 103 -13.31 -22.74 3.64
N ALA A 104 -12.21 -22.10 4.06
CA ALA A 104 -11.32 -22.65 5.07
C ALA A 104 -12.06 -22.85 6.40
N ARG A 105 -12.92 -21.91 6.79
CA ARG A 105 -13.75 -22.02 8.00
C ARG A 105 -14.71 -23.20 7.91
N ASP A 106 -15.39 -23.36 6.79
CA ASP A 106 -16.33 -24.48 6.57
C ASP A 106 -15.61 -25.84 6.61
N GLN A 107 -14.37 -25.92 6.11
CA GLN A 107 -13.55 -27.12 6.24
C GLN A 107 -13.23 -27.46 7.70
N VAL A 108 -12.85 -26.47 8.52
CA VAL A 108 -12.56 -26.70 9.94
C VAL A 108 -13.82 -27.15 10.69
N VAL A 109 -14.98 -26.54 10.41
CA VAL A 109 -16.27 -26.96 10.99
C VAL A 109 -16.61 -28.41 10.60
N GLN A 110 -16.39 -28.79 9.35
CA GLN A 110 -16.63 -30.15 8.88
C GLN A 110 -15.68 -31.18 9.52
N GLN A 111 -14.43 -30.81 9.79
CA GLN A 111 -13.46 -31.68 10.46
C GLN A 111 -13.73 -31.85 11.95
N ALA A 112 -14.41 -30.88 12.58
CA ALA A 112 -14.85 -30.98 13.97
C ALA A 112 -16.06 -31.92 14.17
N SER A 113 -16.66 -32.45 13.09
CA SER A 113 -17.69 -33.50 13.14
C SER A 113 -17.17 -34.85 12.64
N PRO A 114 -16.45 -35.64 13.46
CA PRO A 114 -16.01 -36.98 13.09
C PRO A 114 -17.00 -38.11 13.48
N ASP A 115 -18.19 -37.81 14.02
CA ASP A 115 -19.04 -38.83 14.68
C ASP A 115 -20.35 -39.19 13.95
N ALA A 116 -20.29 -39.29 12.61
CA ALA A 116 -21.29 -40.04 11.85
C ALA A 116 -20.75 -41.44 11.52
N SER A 117 -20.28 -42.15 12.55
CA SER A 117 -20.05 -43.59 12.47
C SER A 117 -21.30 -44.33 12.93
N GLY A 118 -21.99 -44.99 11.99
CA GLY A 118 -22.97 -46.05 12.27
C GLY A 118 -24.08 -46.19 11.21
N PRO A 119 -24.51 -47.42 10.87
CA PRO A 119 -24.46 -48.59 11.74
C PRO A 119 -23.49 -49.68 11.27
N GLU A 120 -22.80 -50.26 12.25
CA GLU A 120 -22.18 -51.57 12.18
C GLU A 120 -23.26 -52.63 11.88
N VAL A 121 -23.34 -53.08 10.63
CA VAL A 121 -24.18 -54.22 10.27
C VAL A 121 -23.38 -55.48 10.56
N ARG A 122 -23.55 -55.99 11.78
CA ARG A 122 -23.04 -57.31 12.18
C ARG A 122 -23.98 -58.37 11.61
N HIS A 123 -23.52 -59.06 10.56
CA HIS A 123 -24.09 -60.32 10.08
C HIS A 123 -23.05 -61.42 10.20
#